data_AF-A0A933X9Y3-F1
#
_entry.id   AF-A0A933X9Y3-F1
#
_cell.length_a   1.000
_cell.length_b   1.000
_cell.length_c   1.000
_cell.angle_alpha   90.00
_cell.angle_beta   90.00
_cell.angle_gamma   90.00
#
_symmetry.space_group_name_H-M   'P 1'
#
loop_
_entity.id
_entity.type
_entity.pdbx_description
1 polymer ?
#
loop_
_entity_poly.entity_id
_entity_poly.type
_entity_poly.pdbx_seq_one_letter_code
_entity_poly.pdbx_strand_id
1 'polypeptide(L)'
;MAIIKQKEQRVAMFIDAQNLYHSARNLYGAKVNFGAVLKEAVAGRHLVRAIAYVITTEGEEEKSFFEALNNLGIETKTKDLQIFFGGAKKADWDVGLAVDAIRLGSKVD
;
A
#
# COMPACT_ATOMS: atom_id res chain seq x y z
N MET A 1 17.27 20.49 0.38
CA MET A 1 16.23 21.50 0.10
C MET A 1 14.98 21.07 0.86
N ALA A 2 14.43 21.90 1.74
CA ALA A 2 13.19 21.53 2.43
C ALA A 2 12.05 21.53 1.39
N ILE A 3 11.47 20.36 1.12
CA ILE A 3 10.31 20.25 0.24
C ILE A 3 9.12 20.85 1.00
N ILE A 4 8.63 22.00 0.54
CA ILE A 4 7.46 22.66 1.13
C ILE A 4 6.24 21.78 0.81
N LYS A 5 5.60 21.23 1.85
CA LYS A 5 4.36 20.44 1.72
C LYS A 5 3.16 21.40 1.66
N GLN A 6 2.68 21.69 0.45
CA GLN A 6 1.52 22.57 0.24
C GLN A 6 0.23 21.88 0.68
N LYS A 7 -0.55 22.50 1.59
CA LYS A 7 -1.76 21.87 2.17
C LYS A 7 -2.81 21.47 1.13
N GLU A 8 -2.98 22.28 0.10
CA GLU A 8 -3.95 22.03 -0.98
C GLU A 8 -3.44 21.04 -2.03
N GLN A 9 -2.19 20.56 -1.92
CA GLN A 9 -1.66 19.56 -2.84
C GLN A 9 -2.47 18.27 -2.73
N ARG A 10 -2.98 17.82 -3.87
CA ARG A 10 -3.70 16.55 -4.00
C ARG A 10 -2.70 15.43 -4.11
N VAL A 11 -2.73 14.48 -3.18
CA VAL A 11 -1.78 13.37 -3.14
C VAL A 11 -2.49 12.03 -3.18
N ALA A 12 -1.89 11.05 -3.85
CA ALA A 12 -2.28 9.66 -3.76
C ALA A 12 -1.15 8.85 -3.10
N MET A 13 -1.52 7.80 -2.38
CA MET A 13 -0.60 6.90 -1.72
C MET A 13 -0.76 5.50 -2.28
N PHE A 14 0.35 4.89 -2.68
CA PHE A 14 0.43 3.52 -3.19
C PHE A 14 1.32 2.74 -2.23
N ILE A 15 0.77 1.72 -1.59
CA ILE A 15 1.41 1.00 -0.49
C ILE A 15 1.63 -0.44 -0.93
N ASP A 16 2.89 -0.82 -1.13
CA ASP A 16 3.28 -2.23 -1.21
C ASP A 16 3.31 -2.81 0.22
N ALA A 17 2.22 -3.46 0.62
CA ALA A 17 2.06 -3.93 1.99
C ALA A 17 3.02 -5.09 2.32
N GLN A 18 3.31 -5.95 1.34
CA GLN A 18 4.27 -7.05 1.53
C GLN A 18 5.68 -6.52 1.71
N ASN A 19 6.11 -5.59 0.86
CA ASN A 19 7.44 -5.01 0.97
C ASN A 19 7.64 -4.30 2.31
N LEU A 20 6.66 -3.51 2.76
CA LEU A 20 6.71 -2.87 4.07
C LEU A 20 6.72 -3.88 5.23
N TYR A 21 5.89 -4.93 5.14
CA TYR A 21 5.85 -5.98 6.16
C TYR A 21 7.20 -6.69 6.31
N HIS A 22 7.77 -7.16 5.19
CA HIS A 22 9.07 -7.84 5.21
C HIS A 22 10.20 -6.91 5.66
N SER A 23 10.17 -5.65 5.23
CA SER A 23 11.16 -4.65 5.65
C SER A 23 11.10 -4.40 7.16
N ALA A 24 9.89 -4.18 7.71
CA ALA A 24 9.72 -3.96 9.14
C ALA A 24 10.14 -5.17 9.98
N ARG A 25 9.78 -6.38 9.52
CA ARG A 25 10.11 -7.61 10.22
C ARG A 25 11.61 -7.92 10.18
N ASN A 26 12.25 -7.75 9.04
CA ASN A 26 13.65 -8.14 8.85
C ASN A 26 14.63 -7.09 9.39
N LEU A 27 14.32 -5.81 9.26
CA LEU A 27 15.21 -4.73 9.69
C LEU A 27 14.99 -4.34 11.16
N TYR A 28 13.76 -4.49 11.67
CA TYR A 28 13.39 -3.96 12.99
C TYR A 28 12.68 -4.97 13.90
N GLY A 29 12.41 -6.20 13.43
CA GLY A 29 11.66 -7.20 14.20
C GLY A 29 10.21 -6.80 14.51
N ALA A 30 9.70 -5.72 13.90
CA ALA A 30 8.47 -5.04 14.30
C ALA A 30 7.36 -5.15 13.25
N LYS A 31 6.14 -4.75 13.64
CA LYS A 31 4.99 -4.60 12.73
C LYS A 31 4.89 -3.15 12.26
N VAL A 32 4.43 -2.95 11.03
CA VAL A 32 4.18 -1.61 10.45
C VAL A 32 2.93 -1.01 11.08
N ASN A 33 3.02 0.26 11.49
CA ASN A 33 1.85 1.06 11.85
C ASN A 33 1.36 1.85 10.62
N PHE A 34 0.44 1.27 9.85
CA PHE A 34 -0.06 1.87 8.60
C PHE A 34 -0.77 3.22 8.81
N GLY A 35 -1.42 3.43 9.96
CA GLY A 35 -2.05 4.72 10.27
C GLY A 35 -1.03 5.82 10.49
N ALA A 36 0.08 5.52 11.18
CA ALA A 36 1.18 6.47 11.36
C ALA A 36 1.87 6.76 10.02
N VAL A 37 2.11 5.72 9.20
CA VAL A 37 2.68 5.88 7.86
C VAL A 37 1.79 6.76 6.98
N LEU A 38 0.47 6.51 6.95
CA LEU A 38 -0.48 7.32 6.21
C LEU A 38 -0.46 8.79 6.66
N LYS A 39 -0.52 9.02 7.98
CA LYS A 39 -0.51 10.37 8.56
C LYS A 39 0.75 11.14 8.17
N GLU A 40 1.92 10.50 8.29
CA GLU A 40 3.22 11.13 7.99
C GLU A 40 3.43 11.33 6.48
N ALA A 41 2.99 10.37 5.67
CA ALA A 41 3.06 10.46 4.22
C ALA A 41 2.14 11.58 3.68
N VAL A 42 0.89 11.66 4.16
CA VAL A 42 -0.05 12.71 3.75
C VAL A 42 0.38 14.07 4.28
N ALA A 43 0.83 14.15 5.53
CA ALA A 43 1.35 15.35 6.17
C ALA A 43 0.44 16.59 6.01
N GLY A 44 -0.87 16.39 6.24
CA GLY A 44 -1.87 17.46 6.20
C GLY A 44 -2.23 17.95 4.80
N ARG A 45 -1.83 17.23 3.75
CA ARG A 45 -2.23 17.48 2.36
C ARG A 45 -3.58 16.85 2.02
N HIS A 46 -4.14 17.19 0.87
CA HIS A 46 -5.41 16.63 0.42
C HIS A 46 -5.21 15.20 -0.13
N LEU A 47 -5.49 14.19 0.70
CA LEU A 47 -5.46 12.79 0.27
C LEU A 47 -6.61 12.52 -0.71
N VAL A 48 -6.28 12.23 -1.97
CA VAL A 48 -7.25 11.84 -3.01
C VAL A 48 -7.59 10.36 -2.90
N ARG A 49 -6.57 9.51 -2.72
CA ARG A 49 -6.73 8.06 -2.61
C ARG A 49 -5.53 7.42 -1.94
N ALA A 50 -5.76 6.43 -1.08
CA ALA A 50 -4.72 5.54 -0.57
C ALA A 50 -5.06 4.10 -0.97
N ILE A 51 -4.13 3.40 -1.61
CA ILE A 51 -4.30 2.02 -2.08
C ILE A 51 -3.19 1.16 -1.48
N ALA A 52 -3.55 0.12 -0.75
CA ALA A 52 -2.68 -0.95 -0.31
C ALA A 52 -2.80 -2.17 -1.20
N TYR A 53 -1.67 -2.59 -1.73
CA TYR A 53 -1.51 -3.79 -2.54
C TYR A 53 -1.12 -4.95 -1.64
N VAL A 54 -2.01 -5.93 -1.54
CA VAL A 54 -1.90 -7.07 -0.65
C VAL A 54 -2.00 -8.35 -1.47
N ILE A 55 -1.33 -9.40 -1.01
CA ILE A 55 -1.47 -10.74 -1.58
C ILE A 55 -2.28 -11.55 -0.59
N THR A 56 -3.28 -12.24 -1.10
CA THR A 56 -4.17 -13.05 -0.27
C THR A 56 -3.61 -14.46 -0.14
N THR A 57 -3.62 -14.95 1.10
CA THR A 57 -3.37 -16.34 1.51
C THR A 57 -4.59 -16.83 2.28
N GLU A 58 -4.82 -18.14 2.37
CA GLU A 58 -6.07 -18.71 2.92
C GLU A 58 -6.23 -18.57 4.46
N GLY A 59 -5.65 -17.55 5.09
CA GLY A 59 -5.62 -17.36 6.54
C GLY A 59 -6.68 -16.39 7.08
N GLU A 60 -7.21 -16.66 8.28
CA GLU A 60 -8.18 -15.79 8.96
C GLU A 60 -7.61 -14.43 9.40
N GLU A 61 -6.30 -14.34 9.67
CA GLU A 61 -5.64 -13.10 10.09
C GLU A 61 -5.74 -11.99 9.02
N GLU A 62 -5.85 -12.35 7.73
CA GLU A 62 -5.94 -11.37 6.64
C GLU A 62 -7.21 -10.55 6.67
N LYS A 63 -8.34 -11.13 7.07
CA LYS A 63 -9.62 -10.40 7.13
C LYS A 63 -9.52 -9.24 8.11
N SER A 64 -9.02 -9.51 9.32
CA SER A 64 -8.82 -8.48 10.34
C SER A 64 -7.83 -7.40 9.90
N PHE A 65 -6.79 -7.78 9.14
CA PHE A 65 -5.83 -6.84 8.58
C PHE A 65 -6.48 -5.93 7.52
N PHE A 66 -7.27 -6.48 6.60
CA PHE A 66 -7.96 -5.70 5.58
C PHE A 66 -9.01 -4.77 6.18
N GLU A 67 -9.76 -5.22 7.18
CA GLU A 67 -10.68 -4.38 7.95
C GLU A 67 -9.96 -3.21 8.63
N ALA A 68 -8.81 -3.47 9.25
CA ALA A 68 -8.00 -2.42 9.86
C ALA A 68 -7.52 -1.37 8.84
N LEU A 69 -7.09 -1.78 7.65
CA LEU A 69 -6.70 -0.86 6.57
C LEU A 69 -7.89 -0.05 6.06
N ASN A 70 -9.03 -0.69 5.82
CA ASN A 70 -10.24 -0.01 5.35
C ASN A 70 -10.74 1.01 6.38
N ASN A 71 -10.68 0.70 7.69
CA ASN A 71 -11.03 1.63 8.77
C ASN A 71 -10.09 2.85 8.83
N LEU A 72 -8.87 2.73 8.31
CA LEU A 72 -7.92 3.84 8.17
C LEU A 72 -8.15 4.65 6.88
N GLY A 73 -9.14 4.30 6.07
CA GLY A 73 -9.39 4.93 4.76
C GLY A 73 -8.40 4.50 3.68
N ILE A 74 -7.75 3.35 3.87
CA ILE A 74 -6.82 2.76 2.88
C ILE A 74 -7.59 1.68 2.11
N GLU A 75 -7.80 1.91 0.82
CA GLU A 75 -8.40 0.93 -0.08
C GLU A 75 -7.47 -0.28 -0.23
N THR A 76 -8.02 -1.50 -0.22
CA THR A 76 -7.23 -2.72 -0.39
C THR A 76 -7.44 -3.32 -1.78
N LYS A 77 -6.33 -3.65 -2.47
CA LYS A 77 -6.34 -4.43 -3.71
C LYS A 77 -5.64 -5.76 -3.46
N THR A 78 -6.39 -6.83 -3.60
CA THR A 78 -5.93 -8.20 -3.39
C THR A 78 -5.60 -8.88 -4.73
N LYS A 79 -4.58 -9.73 -4.71
CA LYS A 79 -4.21 -10.60 -5.82
C LYS A 79 -3.87 -11.97 -5.26
N ASP A 80 -4.38 -13.00 -5.91
CA ASP A 80 -4.09 -14.37 -5.54
C ASP A 80 -2.64 -14.72 -5.88
N LEU A 81 -2.05 -15.59 -5.08
CA LEU A 81 -0.73 -16.13 -5.34
C LEU A 81 -0.72 -16.86 -6.68
N GLN A 82 0.02 -16.33 -7.65
CA GLN A 82 0.09 -16.94 -8.97
C GLN A 82 1.09 -18.09 -8.95
N ILE A 83 0.60 -19.30 -9.22
CA ILE A 83 1.41 -20.51 -9.35
C ILE A 83 1.55 -20.84 -10.84
N PHE A 84 2.77 -20.77 -11.36
CA PHE A 84 3.06 -21.13 -12.74
C PHE A 84 3.20 -22.64 -12.91
N PHE A 85 3.03 -23.12 -14.15
CA PHE A 85 3.09 -24.55 -14.49
C PHE A 85 4.40 -25.24 -14.04
N GLY A 86 5.50 -24.49 -13.93
CA GLY A 86 6.78 -24.96 -13.39
C GLY A 86 6.93 -24.90 -11.87
N GLY A 87 5.87 -24.63 -11.11
CA GLY A 87 5.88 -24.51 -9.65
C GLY A 87 6.41 -23.17 -9.12
N ALA A 88 6.89 -22.28 -9.98
CA ALA A 88 7.28 -20.93 -9.60
C ALA A 88 6.06 -20.16 -9.07
N LYS A 89 6.23 -19.54 -7.90
CA LYS A 89 5.21 -18.72 -7.25
C LYS A 89 5.57 -17.25 -7.44
N LYS A 90 4.64 -16.44 -7.93
CA LYS A 90 4.84 -14.99 -8.12
C LYS A 90 3.73 -14.23 -7.40
N ALA A 91 4.15 -13.22 -6.66
CA ALA A 91 3.29 -12.48 -5.73
C ALA A 91 3.61 -10.98 -5.74
N ASP A 92 4.12 -10.42 -6.84
CA ASP A 92 4.36 -8.98 -6.93
C ASP A 92 3.15 -8.22 -7.49
N TRP A 93 3.10 -6.96 -7.07
CA TRP A 93 2.16 -5.95 -7.53
C TRP A 93 2.82 -4.89 -8.41
N ASP A 94 4.11 -5.04 -8.75
CA ASP A 94 4.92 -4.01 -9.43
C ASP A 94 4.22 -3.41 -10.64
N VAL A 95 3.70 -4.27 -11.53
CA VAL A 95 2.98 -3.84 -12.75
C VAL A 95 1.65 -3.17 -12.42
N GLY A 96 0.87 -3.75 -11.50
CA GLY A 96 -0.44 -3.21 -11.14
C GLY A 96 -0.33 -1.84 -10.46
N LEU A 97 0.64 -1.71 -9.55
CA LEU A 97 0.97 -0.47 -8.87
C LEU A 97 1.42 0.60 -9.87
N ALA A 98 2.33 0.27 -10.79
CA ALA A 98 2.79 1.20 -11.81
C ALA A 98 1.65 1.70 -12.71
N VAL A 99 0.76 0.80 -13.15
CA VAL A 99 -0.40 1.16 -13.99
C VAL A 99 -1.38 2.05 -13.26
N ASP A 100 -1.68 1.75 -11.99
CA ASP A 100 -2.56 2.60 -11.18
C ASP A 100 -1.94 3.97 -10.90
N ALA A 101 -0.63 4.04 -10.67
CA ALA A 101 0.09 5.30 -10.49
C ALA A 101 0.00 6.18 -11.74
N ILE A 102 0.19 5.60 -12.94
CA ILE A 102 0.03 6.32 -14.22
C ILE A 102 -1.42 6.81 -14.37
N ARG A 103 -2.40 5.95 -14.08
CA ARG A 103 -3.83 6.27 -14.22
C ARG A 103 -4.25 7.42 -13.28
N LEU A 104 -3.79 7.39 -12.04
CA LEU A 104 -4.12 8.40 -11.03
C LEU A 104 -3.25 9.65 -11.12
N GLY A 105 -2.12 9.60 -11.82
CA GLY A 105 -1.20 10.74 -11.98
C GLY A 105 -1.91 12.02 -12.44
N SER A 106 -2.86 11.91 -13.37
CA SER A 106 -3.67 13.07 -13.84
C SER A 106 -4.68 13.62 -12.82
N LYS A 107 -4.86 12.95 -11.68
CA LYS A 107 -5.84 13.29 -10.62
C LYS A 107 -5.18 13.83 -9.35
N VAL A 108 -3.85 13.86 -9.32
CA VAL A 108 -3.02 14.35 -8.20
C VAL A 108 -2.02 15.38 -8.72
N ASP A 109 -1.26 16.00 -7.81
CA ASP A 109 -0.29 17.07 -8.11
C ASP A 109 1.15 16.64 -7.83
#